data_AF-A0A1I8CKX7-F1
#
_entry.id   AF-A0A1I8CKX7-F1
#
_cell.length_a   1.000
_cell.length_b   1.000
_cell.length_c   1.000
_cell.angle_alpha   90.00
_cell.angle_beta   90.00
_cell.angle_gamma   90.00
#
_symmetry.space_group_name_H-M   'P 1'
#
loop_
_entity.id
_entity.type
_entity.pdbx_description
1 polymer ?
#
loop_
_entity_poly.entity_id
_entity_poly.type
_entity_poly.pdbx_seq_one_letter_code
_entity_poly.pdbx_strand_id
1 'polypeptide(L)'
;MQKFALVCLLALAISTVYCGSSSSSGSSEGKRNKKQKDCSEDLVEETGPSGECMLIESLYNCSSQLTDPADILIFNQFIFELNFTLFSSNNYTSFDIVSIASFKIKKFFLKYSHFQVKFKYFQIGSWGCFADLFQVGIQIADDKCDSVLEVNESGNFSIIISLQKYRHLFPNKAAFDLFIEYLLQLLSNTEIDINIRMTDIYVLIQKFTVDYPECKSILMEIEIEGFYSFEAFFEISCQYYRATQVTVLLNGSPLSFLYNSLLACVKDTTIVISTSGRQALKAFLDRMTFVIQMEGLSIQQKMKLIMKEYHIFCKTYGFLKQILLNFQISAEFGCFEDFINMFLFCESQNCWPEEYLIVPSTVAPSTTESITTTEAITTTEAVTTTEVITTVVPTTTYEPYSGGCSHAASNVLTVDASGFSVIYTSSTTQMTGWTISEKNVWKNFCVKFTVEVINDNTAFPTAAVKITEIISRINAYVVYYATRKTKVYSIKIGIWGSIEQLCGC
;
A
#
# COMPACT_ATOMS: atom_id res chain seq x y z
N MET A 1 0.78 -44.76 -12.47
CA MET A 1 1.46 -43.64 -11.79
C MET A 1 0.99 -42.23 -12.19
N GLN A 2 0.47 -41.96 -13.40
CA GLN A 2 0.02 -40.58 -13.75
C GLN A 2 -1.27 -40.09 -13.06
N LYS A 3 -2.21 -40.97 -12.66
CA LYS A 3 -3.45 -40.54 -12.00
C LYS A 3 -3.32 -40.18 -10.50
N PHE A 4 -2.21 -40.54 -9.84
CA PHE A 4 -1.98 -40.17 -8.44
C PHE A 4 -1.40 -38.75 -8.30
N ALA A 5 -0.53 -38.33 -9.23
CA ALA A 5 0.04 -36.97 -9.23
C ALA A 5 -1.03 -35.87 -9.40
N LEU A 6 -2.09 -36.13 -10.16
CA LEU A 6 -3.19 -35.19 -10.36
C LEU A 6 -4.02 -34.98 -9.09
N VAL A 7 -4.19 -36.02 -8.27
CA VAL A 7 -4.95 -35.95 -7.00
C VAL A 7 -4.16 -35.19 -5.93
N CYS A 8 -2.84 -35.36 -5.85
CA CYS A 8 -2.00 -34.58 -4.95
C CYS A 8 -1.94 -33.09 -5.33
N LEU A 9 -1.96 -32.75 -6.64
CA LEU A 9 -2.02 -31.36 -7.10
C LEU A 9 -3.39 -30.69 -6.88
N LEU A 10 -4.48 -31.45 -6.92
CA LEU A 10 -5.81 -30.95 -6.55
C LEU A 10 -6.01 -30.83 -5.02
N ALA A 11 -5.38 -31.70 -4.23
CA ALA A 11 -5.43 -31.61 -2.76
C ALA A 11 -4.69 -30.38 -2.21
N LEU A 12 -3.61 -29.93 -2.87
CA LEU A 12 -2.87 -28.70 -2.53
C LEU A 12 -3.58 -27.39 -2.94
N ALA A 13 -4.73 -27.46 -3.62
CA ALA A 13 -5.48 -26.30 -4.09
C ALA A 13 -6.81 -26.07 -3.35
N ILE A 14 -7.16 -26.90 -2.36
CA ILE A 14 -8.48 -26.91 -1.70
C ILE A 14 -8.42 -26.53 -0.20
N SER A 15 -7.24 -26.51 0.42
CA SER A 15 -7.08 -26.16 1.85
C SER A 15 -7.09 -24.66 2.18
N THR A 16 -7.25 -23.75 1.20
CA THR A 16 -7.23 -22.29 1.44
C THR A 16 -8.58 -21.58 1.26
N VAL A 17 -9.70 -22.31 1.35
CA VAL A 17 -11.05 -21.72 1.32
C VAL A 17 -11.92 -22.28 2.44
N TYR A 18 -11.91 -21.62 3.61
CA TYR A 18 -13.13 -21.43 4.40
C TYR A 18 -13.05 -20.22 5.34
N CYS A 19 -14.21 -19.65 5.66
CA CYS A 19 -14.47 -18.49 6.53
C CYS A 19 -13.92 -17.12 6.08
N GLY A 20 -14.75 -16.06 6.21
CA GLY A 20 -14.31 -14.66 6.07
C GLY A 20 -14.92 -13.83 4.92
N SER A 21 -16.17 -14.06 4.52
CA SER A 21 -16.87 -13.18 3.57
C SER A 21 -17.16 -11.80 4.16
N SER A 22 -16.25 -10.84 3.99
CA SER A 22 -16.55 -9.41 4.13
C SER A 22 -16.09 -8.62 2.91
N SER A 23 -17.04 -8.01 2.21
CA SER A 23 -16.81 -7.22 0.99
C SER A 23 -16.22 -5.84 1.31
N SER A 24 -14.90 -5.78 1.55
CA SER A 24 -14.17 -4.51 1.62
C SER A 24 -13.49 -4.17 0.29
N SER A 25 -13.44 -2.88 -0.05
CA SER A 25 -12.76 -2.31 -1.21
C SER A 25 -11.24 -2.13 -1.01
N GLY A 26 -10.65 -2.81 -0.01
CA GLY A 26 -9.23 -2.69 0.35
C GLY A 26 -8.27 -3.11 -0.77
N SER A 27 -7.07 -2.53 -0.74
CA SER A 27 -5.98 -2.89 -1.66
C SER A 27 -5.55 -4.35 -1.46
N SER A 28 -4.87 -4.94 -2.46
CA SER A 28 -4.38 -6.32 -2.36
C SER A 28 -3.36 -6.51 -1.23
N GLU A 29 -2.57 -5.48 -0.92
CA GLU A 29 -1.63 -5.51 0.20
C GLU A 29 -2.33 -5.33 1.56
N GLY A 30 -3.30 -4.42 1.67
CA GLY A 30 -4.08 -4.24 2.90
C GLY A 30 -4.85 -5.50 3.29
N LYS A 31 -5.46 -6.18 2.30
CA LYS A 31 -6.13 -7.48 2.51
C LYS A 31 -5.16 -8.60 2.91
N ARG A 32 -3.95 -8.61 2.35
CA ARG A 32 -2.89 -9.58 2.71
C ARG A 32 -2.44 -9.37 4.16
N ASN A 33 -2.08 -8.14 4.52
CA ASN A 33 -1.61 -7.82 5.87
C ASN A 33 -2.69 -8.02 6.92
N LYS A 34 -3.96 -7.62 6.66
CA LYS A 34 -5.06 -7.94 7.58
C LYS A 34 -5.16 -9.45 7.82
N LYS A 35 -5.15 -10.27 6.77
CA LYS A 35 -5.14 -11.74 6.94
C LYS A 35 -3.94 -12.20 7.79
N GLN A 36 -2.75 -11.67 7.57
CA GLN A 36 -1.56 -12.02 8.35
C GLN A 36 -1.70 -11.65 9.84
N LYS A 37 -2.30 -10.51 10.17
CA LYS A 37 -2.66 -10.14 11.56
C LYS A 37 -3.68 -11.14 12.13
N ASP A 38 -4.78 -11.35 11.41
CA ASP A 38 -5.90 -12.21 11.83
C ASP A 38 -5.45 -13.68 12.06
N CYS A 39 -4.45 -14.19 11.33
CA CYS A 39 -3.86 -15.53 11.50
C CYS A 39 -2.43 -15.49 12.08
N SER A 40 -2.12 -14.53 12.95
CA SER A 40 -0.79 -14.43 13.56
C SER A 40 -0.57 -15.39 14.73
N GLU A 41 -1.64 -15.88 15.36
CA GLU A 41 -1.58 -16.93 16.39
C GLU A 41 -0.94 -18.23 15.88
N ASP A 42 -1.12 -18.57 14.59
CA ASP A 42 -0.44 -19.67 13.89
C ASP A 42 1.09 -19.67 14.11
N LEU A 43 1.72 -18.50 14.25
CA LEU A 43 3.17 -18.37 14.48
C LEU A 43 3.66 -18.99 15.80
N VAL A 44 2.73 -19.14 16.75
CA VAL A 44 2.94 -19.65 18.11
C VAL A 44 2.32 -21.03 18.27
N GLU A 45 1.15 -21.26 17.67
CA GLU A 45 0.34 -22.47 17.86
C GLU A 45 0.62 -23.56 16.83
N GLU A 46 0.97 -23.24 15.58
CA GLU A 46 1.37 -24.25 14.61
C GLU A 46 2.81 -24.74 14.89
N THR A 47 2.97 -26.06 14.89
CA THR A 47 4.25 -26.73 15.07
C THR A 47 4.88 -27.07 13.73
N GLY A 48 6.15 -26.69 13.56
CA GLY A 48 6.94 -27.04 12.40
C GLY A 48 7.46 -28.49 12.43
N PRO A 49 8.10 -28.96 11.35
CA PRO A 49 8.74 -30.28 11.27
C PRO A 49 9.70 -30.64 12.43
N SER A 50 10.25 -29.65 13.14
CA SER A 50 11.11 -29.85 14.31
C SER A 50 10.34 -30.17 15.60
N GLY A 51 9.04 -29.87 15.65
CA GLY A 51 8.22 -29.88 16.87
C GLY A 51 8.23 -28.55 17.66
N GLU A 52 9.09 -27.60 17.29
CA GLU A 52 9.03 -26.21 17.78
C GLU A 52 7.89 -25.44 17.06
N CYS A 53 7.45 -24.32 17.63
CA CYS A 53 6.50 -23.44 16.95
C CYS A 53 7.13 -22.74 15.73
N MET A 54 6.29 -22.33 14.77
CA MET A 54 6.75 -21.73 13.51
C MET A 54 7.75 -20.58 13.67
N LEU A 55 7.57 -19.68 14.63
CA LEU A 55 8.49 -18.54 14.81
C LEU A 55 9.87 -18.98 15.31
N ILE A 56 9.92 -19.89 16.30
CA ILE A 56 11.18 -20.41 16.85
C ILE A 56 11.91 -21.26 15.80
N GLU A 57 11.20 -22.13 15.07
CA GLU A 57 11.82 -22.89 13.96
C GLU A 57 12.39 -21.95 12.89
N SER A 58 11.69 -20.87 12.55
CA SER A 58 12.15 -19.90 11.55
C SER A 58 13.40 -19.13 12.01
N LEU A 59 13.55 -18.88 13.31
CA LEU A 59 14.77 -18.32 13.89
C LEU A 59 15.93 -19.33 13.87
N TYR A 60 15.70 -20.61 14.18
CA TYR A 60 16.72 -21.65 14.03
C TYR A 60 17.14 -21.84 12.55
N ASN A 61 16.20 -21.70 11.61
CA ASN A 61 16.48 -21.69 10.17
C ASN A 61 17.30 -20.46 9.72
N CYS A 62 17.22 -19.33 10.42
CA CYS A 62 18.15 -18.21 10.23
C CYS A 62 19.55 -18.57 10.78
N SER A 63 19.61 -19.10 12.00
CA SER A 63 20.85 -19.49 12.65
C SER A 63 21.65 -20.52 11.84
N SER A 64 20.98 -21.50 11.21
CA SER A 64 21.62 -22.51 10.36
C SER A 64 22.31 -21.95 9.10
N GLN A 65 22.02 -20.71 8.70
CA GLN A 65 22.68 -20.01 7.60
C GLN A 65 23.87 -19.16 8.05
N LEU A 66 24.12 -19.05 9.35
CA LEU A 66 25.29 -18.36 9.89
C LEU A 66 26.53 -19.27 9.79
N THR A 67 27.68 -18.65 9.56
CA THR A 67 28.97 -19.35 9.38
C THR A 67 30.04 -18.89 10.36
N ASP A 68 29.87 -17.73 11.00
CA ASP A 68 30.74 -17.26 12.08
C ASP A 68 30.29 -17.92 13.41
N PRO A 69 31.17 -18.66 14.12
CA PRO A 69 30.84 -19.25 15.41
C PRO A 69 30.36 -18.26 16.47
N ALA A 70 30.82 -17.00 16.43
CA ALA A 70 30.39 -15.96 17.37
C ALA A 70 28.94 -15.51 17.08
N ASP A 71 28.61 -15.31 15.81
CA ASP A 71 27.24 -14.98 15.38
C ASP A 71 26.27 -16.12 15.75
N ILE A 72 26.66 -17.38 15.46
CA ILE A 72 25.86 -18.57 15.81
C ILE A 72 25.59 -18.62 17.31
N LEU A 73 26.60 -18.39 18.14
CA LEU A 73 26.47 -18.41 19.60
C LEU A 73 25.50 -17.32 20.09
N ILE A 74 25.69 -16.08 19.63
CA ILE A 74 24.86 -14.92 20.04
C ILE A 74 23.41 -15.09 19.56
N PHE A 75 23.20 -15.59 18.33
CA PHE A 75 21.87 -15.83 17.78
C PHE A 75 21.16 -16.97 18.50
N ASN A 76 21.84 -18.09 18.78
CA ASN A 76 21.25 -19.21 19.52
C ASN A 76 20.96 -18.85 20.98
N GLN A 77 21.81 -18.05 21.63
CA GLN A 77 21.52 -17.52 22.97
C GLN A 77 20.24 -16.67 22.95
N PHE A 78 20.07 -15.79 21.95
CA PHE A 78 18.86 -14.99 21.79
C PHE A 78 17.60 -15.86 21.58
N ILE A 79 17.67 -16.91 20.75
CA ILE A 79 16.55 -17.85 20.57
C ILE A 79 16.21 -18.54 21.90
N PHE A 80 17.21 -19.02 22.63
CA PHE A 80 17.01 -19.67 23.92
C PHE A 80 16.35 -18.73 24.94
N GLU A 81 16.85 -17.50 25.08
CA GLU A 81 16.27 -16.48 25.96
C GLU A 81 14.83 -16.15 25.55
N LEU A 82 14.54 -16.01 24.26
CA LEU A 82 13.20 -15.74 23.75
C LEU A 82 12.23 -16.91 24.04
N ASN A 83 12.64 -18.15 23.77
CA ASN A 83 11.80 -19.33 24.03
C ASN A 83 11.52 -19.51 25.53
N PHE A 84 12.56 -19.38 26.36
CA PHE A 84 12.45 -19.54 27.81
C PHE A 84 11.61 -18.43 28.48
N THR A 85 11.78 -17.17 28.08
CA THR A 85 11.10 -16.04 28.74
C THR A 85 9.67 -15.80 28.27
N LEU A 86 9.31 -16.26 27.07
CA LEU A 86 8.05 -15.91 26.43
C LEU A 86 7.20 -17.16 26.11
N PHE A 87 7.67 -18.02 25.22
CA PHE A 87 6.93 -19.19 24.71
C PHE A 87 6.72 -20.29 25.76
N SER A 88 7.69 -20.50 26.64
CA SER A 88 7.60 -21.44 27.77
C SER A 88 6.82 -20.88 28.96
N SER A 89 6.39 -19.61 28.91
CA SER A 89 5.66 -18.96 30.01
C SER A 89 4.15 -18.95 29.72
N ASN A 90 3.38 -19.65 30.55
CA ASN A 90 1.91 -19.72 30.44
C ASN A 90 1.22 -18.40 30.89
N ASN A 91 1.88 -17.26 30.72
CA ASN A 91 1.49 -15.94 31.23
C ASN A 91 0.96 -15.01 30.13
N TYR A 92 1.08 -15.40 28.86
CA TYR A 92 0.77 -14.56 27.70
C TYR A 92 -0.16 -15.29 26.73
N THR A 93 -1.01 -14.53 26.03
CA THR A 93 -1.79 -15.06 24.89
C THR A 93 -0.90 -15.22 23.65
N SER A 94 -1.35 -15.98 22.65
CA SER A 94 -0.63 -16.14 21.38
C SER A 94 -0.36 -14.78 20.71
N PHE A 95 -1.33 -13.87 20.70
CA PHE A 95 -1.15 -12.48 20.21
C PHE A 95 -0.14 -11.68 21.04
N ASP A 96 -0.14 -11.81 22.37
CA ASP A 96 0.88 -11.17 23.22
C ASP A 96 2.29 -11.69 22.90
N ILE A 97 2.43 -13.00 22.70
CA ILE A 97 3.69 -13.64 22.31
C ILE A 97 4.15 -13.11 20.94
N VAL A 98 3.28 -13.02 19.94
CA VAL A 98 3.60 -12.43 18.62
C VAL A 98 4.09 -10.98 18.76
N SER A 99 3.36 -10.15 19.49
CA SER A 99 3.70 -8.74 19.70
C SER A 99 5.06 -8.59 20.39
N ILE A 100 5.23 -9.21 21.56
CA ILE A 100 6.46 -9.13 22.36
C ILE A 100 7.67 -9.71 21.59
N ALA A 101 7.50 -10.85 20.91
CA ALA A 101 8.54 -11.45 20.09
C ALA A 101 8.95 -10.52 18.94
N SER A 102 7.99 -9.88 18.26
CA SER A 102 8.29 -8.97 17.15
C SER A 102 9.24 -7.84 17.56
N PHE A 103 8.99 -7.17 18.69
CA PHE A 103 9.83 -6.10 19.21
C PHE A 103 11.19 -6.63 19.69
N LYS A 104 11.22 -7.75 20.43
CA LYS A 104 12.50 -8.37 20.87
C LYS A 104 13.38 -8.78 19.69
N ILE A 105 12.81 -9.37 18.64
CA ILE A 105 13.54 -9.75 17.40
C ILE A 105 13.99 -8.51 16.63
N LYS A 106 13.12 -7.51 16.45
CA LYS A 106 13.46 -6.24 15.78
C LYS A 106 14.64 -5.55 16.48
N LYS A 107 14.59 -5.44 17.81
CA LYS A 107 15.65 -4.86 18.63
C LYS A 107 16.96 -5.64 18.53
N PHE A 108 16.90 -6.98 18.53
CA PHE A 108 18.07 -7.83 18.33
C PHE A 108 18.71 -7.62 16.94
N PHE A 109 17.90 -7.56 15.87
CA PHE A 109 18.39 -7.28 14.52
C PHE A 109 18.96 -5.85 14.38
N LEU A 110 18.37 -4.84 15.05
CA LEU A 110 18.91 -3.48 15.06
C LEU A 110 20.24 -3.37 15.82
N LYS A 111 20.39 -4.10 16.94
CA LYS A 111 21.65 -4.19 17.70
C LYS A 111 22.77 -4.86 16.89
N TYR A 112 22.43 -5.87 16.09
CA TYR A 112 23.36 -6.60 15.23
C TYR A 112 22.96 -6.44 13.77
N SER A 113 23.25 -5.26 13.20
CA SER A 113 22.73 -4.80 11.90
C SER A 113 22.99 -5.73 10.70
N HIS A 114 24.00 -6.61 10.77
CA HIS A 114 24.22 -7.63 9.74
C HIS A 114 23.11 -8.70 9.73
N PHE A 115 22.51 -9.04 10.88
CA PHE A 115 21.30 -9.88 10.95
C PHE A 115 20.09 -9.16 10.35
N GLN A 116 19.90 -7.85 10.60
CA GLN A 116 18.85 -7.06 9.94
C GLN A 116 18.98 -7.15 8.41
N VAL A 117 20.18 -6.90 7.86
CA VAL A 117 20.42 -6.97 6.41
C VAL A 117 20.15 -8.36 5.84
N LYS A 118 20.51 -9.43 6.56
CA LYS A 118 20.41 -10.81 6.09
C LYS A 118 19.02 -11.43 6.25
N PHE A 119 18.34 -11.16 7.37
CA PHE A 119 17.16 -11.92 7.81
C PHE A 119 15.85 -11.14 7.89
N LYS A 120 15.84 -9.80 7.80
CA LYS A 120 14.60 -8.99 7.83
C LYS A 120 13.53 -9.47 6.83
N TYR A 121 13.92 -9.96 5.65
CA TYR A 121 13.02 -10.50 4.63
C TYR A 121 13.00 -12.03 4.54
N PHE A 122 13.62 -12.73 5.50
CA PHE A 122 13.56 -14.18 5.59
C PHE A 122 12.14 -14.65 5.94
N GLN A 123 11.69 -15.75 5.32
CA GLN A 123 10.32 -16.23 5.48
C GLN A 123 10.12 -16.96 6.81
N ILE A 124 8.95 -16.76 7.40
CA ILE A 124 8.46 -17.45 8.59
C ILE A 124 7.40 -18.44 8.11
N GLY A 125 7.84 -19.68 7.86
CA GLY A 125 7.03 -20.71 7.17
C GLY A 125 6.35 -20.18 5.90
N SER A 126 5.03 -20.34 5.81
CA SER A 126 4.17 -19.78 4.76
C SER A 126 3.43 -18.49 5.15
N TRP A 127 3.64 -17.98 6.36
CA TRP A 127 2.86 -16.86 6.92
C TRP A 127 3.31 -15.49 6.36
N GLY A 128 4.62 -15.26 6.24
CA GLY A 128 5.18 -13.97 5.84
C GLY A 128 6.69 -13.92 6.05
N CYS A 129 7.26 -12.74 6.28
CA CYS A 129 8.66 -12.56 6.71
C CYS A 129 8.77 -11.75 8.01
N PHE A 130 9.99 -11.66 8.58
CA PHE A 130 10.23 -10.86 9.78
C PHE A 130 9.81 -9.38 9.64
N ALA A 131 9.90 -8.78 8.45
CA ALA A 131 9.37 -7.44 8.19
C ALA A 131 7.82 -7.38 8.29
N ASP A 132 7.10 -8.41 7.82
CA ASP A 132 5.64 -8.51 8.02
C ASP A 132 5.33 -8.72 9.52
N LEU A 133 6.14 -9.51 10.25
CA LEU A 133 6.01 -9.73 11.70
C LEU A 133 6.17 -8.43 12.50
N PHE A 134 7.17 -7.59 12.18
CA PHE A 134 7.38 -6.32 12.85
C PHE A 134 6.18 -5.36 12.65
N GLN A 135 5.59 -5.37 11.45
CA GLN A 135 4.39 -4.58 11.17
C GLN A 135 3.15 -5.11 11.91
N VAL A 136 2.94 -6.43 11.89
CA VAL A 136 1.81 -7.07 12.59
C VAL A 136 1.92 -6.91 14.11
N GLY A 137 3.12 -6.98 14.67
CA GLY A 137 3.35 -6.73 16.10
C GLY A 137 3.00 -5.31 16.54
N ILE A 138 3.30 -4.29 15.71
CA ILE A 138 2.83 -2.91 15.94
C ILE A 138 1.30 -2.84 15.91
N GLN A 139 0.65 -3.55 14.97
CA GLN A 139 -0.81 -3.57 14.85
C GLN A 139 -1.50 -4.31 16.01
N ILE A 140 -0.93 -5.39 16.54
CA ILE A 140 -1.42 -6.09 17.74
C ILE A 140 -1.16 -5.25 19.00
N ALA A 141 -0.04 -4.51 19.03
CA ALA A 141 0.24 -3.60 20.13
C ALA A 141 -0.77 -2.45 20.19
N ASP A 142 -1.13 -1.90 19.04
CA ASP A 142 -2.13 -0.83 18.92
C ASP A 142 -3.54 -1.26 19.38
N ASP A 143 -3.93 -2.52 19.20
CA ASP A 143 -5.18 -3.07 19.75
C ASP A 143 -5.28 -3.01 21.29
N LYS A 144 -4.16 -2.72 21.98
CA LYS A 144 -4.11 -2.49 23.44
C LYS A 144 -3.74 -1.04 23.80
N CYS A 145 -3.67 -0.11 22.85
CA CYS A 145 -3.18 1.25 23.10
C CYS A 145 -4.05 2.03 24.09
N ASP A 146 -5.36 1.75 24.16
CA ASP A 146 -6.26 2.37 25.14
C ASP A 146 -5.80 2.17 26.60
N SER A 147 -5.15 1.03 26.91
CA SER A 147 -4.60 0.73 28.25
C SER A 147 -3.50 1.70 28.74
N VAL A 148 -2.91 2.48 27.82
CA VAL A 148 -1.91 3.52 28.11
C VAL A 148 -2.40 4.94 27.81
N LEU A 149 -3.48 5.07 27.03
CA LEU A 149 -4.11 6.35 26.66
C LEU A 149 -5.26 6.76 27.59
N GLU A 150 -5.79 5.83 28.38
CA GLU A 150 -6.83 6.07 29.37
C GLU A 150 -6.29 5.98 30.81
N VAL A 151 -7.06 6.51 31.76
CA VAL A 151 -6.76 6.34 33.19
C VAL A 151 -7.22 4.96 33.67
N ASN A 152 -6.37 4.28 34.42
CA ASN A 152 -6.70 2.98 35.00
C ASN A 152 -7.66 3.12 36.22
N GLU A 153 -8.03 2.00 36.84
CA GLU A 153 -8.91 1.95 38.02
C GLU A 153 -8.42 2.81 39.21
N SER A 154 -7.12 3.14 39.27
CA SER A 154 -6.53 4.02 40.27
C SER A 154 -6.52 5.50 39.85
N GLY A 155 -7.20 5.87 38.76
CA GLY A 155 -7.31 7.25 38.26
C GLY A 155 -6.01 7.81 37.67
N ASN A 156 -5.09 6.95 37.23
CA ASN A 156 -3.76 7.33 36.74
C ASN A 156 -3.44 6.63 35.40
N PHE A 157 -2.62 7.25 34.56
CA PHE A 157 -2.16 6.64 33.30
C PHE A 157 -1.04 5.62 33.56
N SER A 158 -1.21 4.38 33.10
CA SER A 158 -0.26 3.27 33.31
C SER A 158 1.15 3.57 32.78
N ILE A 159 1.24 4.31 31.67
CA ILE A 159 2.51 4.80 31.10
C ILE A 159 3.23 5.78 32.03
N ILE A 160 2.52 6.69 32.68
CA ILE A 160 3.10 7.68 33.61
C ILE A 160 3.60 6.99 34.89
N ILE A 161 2.84 6.04 35.44
CA ILE A 161 3.27 5.22 36.59
C ILE A 161 4.58 4.47 36.26
N SER A 162 4.61 3.82 35.10
CA SER A 162 5.75 3.03 34.64
C SER A 162 6.99 3.89 34.45
N LEU A 163 6.85 5.06 33.80
CA LEU A 163 7.94 6.02 33.63
C LEU A 163 8.47 6.55 34.98
N GLN A 164 7.59 6.89 35.93
CA GLN A 164 7.99 7.39 37.24
C GLN A 164 8.77 6.33 38.05
N LYS A 165 8.40 5.05 37.97
CA LYS A 165 9.15 3.93 38.57
C LYS A 165 10.61 3.90 38.11
N TYR A 166 10.86 4.12 36.82
CA TYR A 166 12.21 4.10 36.23
C TYR A 166 12.93 5.46 36.22
N ARG A 167 12.32 6.55 36.71
CA ARG A 167 12.90 7.90 36.84
C ARG A 167 14.33 7.91 37.41
N HIS A 168 14.64 6.98 38.32
CA HIS A 168 15.95 6.89 38.96
C HIS A 168 17.10 6.54 38.00
N LEU A 169 16.80 5.93 36.85
CA LEU A 169 17.76 5.56 35.80
C LEU A 169 18.17 6.75 34.92
N PHE A 170 17.33 7.79 34.82
CA PHE A 170 17.57 8.91 33.91
C PHE A 170 18.66 9.86 34.45
N PRO A 171 19.71 10.19 33.66
CA PRO A 171 20.76 11.11 34.08
C PRO A 171 20.23 12.52 34.37
N ASN A 172 19.42 13.08 33.47
CA ASN A 172 18.82 14.40 33.63
C ASN A 172 17.37 14.30 34.13
N LYS A 173 17.23 14.20 35.45
CA LYS A 173 15.93 14.06 36.13
C LYS A 173 15.00 15.25 35.89
N ALA A 174 15.52 16.47 35.82
CA ALA A 174 14.70 17.67 35.62
C ALA A 174 14.11 17.73 34.19
N ALA A 175 14.89 17.37 33.17
CA ALA A 175 14.38 17.25 31.81
C ALA A 175 13.37 16.10 31.66
N PHE A 176 13.62 14.98 32.34
CA PHE A 176 12.67 13.87 32.38
C PHE A 176 11.35 14.27 33.06
N ASP A 177 11.38 14.96 34.20
CA ASP A 177 10.17 15.45 34.87
C ASP A 177 9.34 16.36 33.98
N LEU A 178 9.99 17.27 33.23
CA LEU A 178 9.32 18.15 32.27
C LEU A 178 8.71 17.37 31.09
N PHE A 179 9.40 16.35 30.58
CA PHE A 179 8.86 15.44 29.58
C PHE A 179 7.62 14.69 30.09
N ILE A 180 7.64 14.23 31.35
CA ILE A 180 6.48 13.59 31.99
C ILE A 180 5.31 14.55 32.16
N GLU A 181 5.56 15.81 32.52
CA GLU A 181 4.52 16.84 32.62
C GLU A 181 3.83 17.07 31.27
N TYR A 182 4.61 17.27 30.20
CA TYR A 182 4.05 17.45 28.85
C TYR A 182 3.35 16.20 28.31
N LEU A 183 3.87 15.01 28.59
CA LEU A 183 3.22 13.76 28.20
C LEU A 183 1.87 13.59 28.92
N LEU A 184 1.81 13.91 30.22
CA LEU A 184 0.58 13.89 31.00
C LEU A 184 -0.45 14.91 30.48
N GLN A 185 -0.02 16.11 30.07
CA GLN A 185 -0.89 17.11 29.45
C GLN A 185 -1.50 16.61 28.13
N LEU A 186 -0.71 15.96 27.28
CA LEU A 186 -1.21 15.37 26.02
C LEU A 186 -2.18 14.22 26.27
N LEU A 187 -1.83 13.27 27.17
CA LEU A 187 -2.70 12.14 27.52
C LEU A 187 -4.04 12.59 28.13
N SER A 188 -4.02 13.62 28.99
CA SER A 188 -5.20 14.16 29.65
C SER A 188 -6.09 14.99 28.73
N ASN A 189 -5.61 15.36 27.53
CA ASN A 189 -6.42 16.09 26.56
C ASN A 189 -7.27 15.11 25.74
N THR A 190 -8.57 15.07 26.04
CA THR A 190 -9.56 14.25 25.34
C THR A 190 -10.42 15.06 24.35
N GLU A 191 -10.16 16.36 24.19
CA GLU A 191 -10.88 17.23 23.24
C GLU A 191 -10.27 17.18 21.82
N ILE A 192 -9.03 16.70 21.71
CA ILE A 192 -8.28 16.57 20.46
C ILE A 192 -8.46 15.16 19.89
N ASP A 193 -8.59 15.07 18.55
CA ASP A 193 -8.63 13.80 17.82
C ASP A 193 -7.42 12.89 18.13
N ILE A 194 -7.66 11.58 18.16
CA ILE A 194 -6.65 10.59 18.51
C ILE A 194 -5.43 10.62 17.58
N ASN A 195 -5.61 10.89 16.28
CA ASN A 195 -4.49 10.92 15.33
C ASN A 195 -3.58 12.12 15.62
N ILE A 196 -4.17 13.28 15.93
CA ILE A 196 -3.43 14.49 16.33
C ILE A 196 -2.72 14.26 17.66
N ARG A 197 -3.42 13.72 18.67
CA ARG A 197 -2.85 13.44 20.00
C ARG A 197 -1.67 12.46 19.93
N MET A 198 -1.79 11.37 19.17
CA MET A 198 -0.69 10.42 18.96
C MET A 198 0.47 11.04 18.17
N THR A 199 0.19 11.93 17.23
CA THR A 199 1.20 12.69 16.48
C THR A 199 1.99 13.62 17.40
N ASP A 200 1.33 14.39 18.27
CA ASP A 200 1.99 15.28 19.22
C ASP A 200 2.80 14.52 20.27
N ILE A 201 2.30 13.36 20.73
CA ILE A 201 3.05 12.45 21.61
C ILE A 201 4.32 11.95 20.93
N TYR A 202 4.26 11.53 19.66
CA TYR A 202 5.45 11.14 18.90
C TYR A 202 6.46 12.28 18.80
N VAL A 203 6.02 13.50 18.45
CA VAL A 203 6.88 14.68 18.33
C VAL A 203 7.53 15.03 19.68
N LEU A 204 6.81 14.92 20.79
CA LEU A 204 7.36 15.12 22.13
C LEU A 204 8.46 14.10 22.46
N ILE A 205 8.23 12.81 22.19
CA ILE A 205 9.21 11.74 22.44
C ILE A 205 10.43 11.89 21.52
N GLN A 206 10.21 12.20 20.24
CA GLN A 206 11.28 12.43 19.28
C GLN A 206 12.16 13.61 19.73
N LYS A 207 11.55 14.73 20.12
CA LYS A 207 12.28 15.89 20.64
C LYS A 207 13.08 15.53 21.89
N PHE A 208 12.48 14.89 22.89
CA PHE A 208 13.17 14.49 24.11
C PHE A 208 14.38 13.57 23.82
N THR A 209 14.24 12.61 22.90
CA THR A 209 15.32 11.68 22.55
C THR A 209 16.38 12.26 21.60
N VAL A 210 16.12 13.42 20.99
CA VAL A 210 17.12 14.22 20.25
C VAL A 210 17.87 15.17 21.19
N ASP A 211 17.15 15.84 22.10
CA ASP A 211 17.74 16.75 23.08
C ASP A 211 18.55 16.00 24.15
N TYR A 212 18.18 14.75 24.48
CA TYR A 212 18.86 13.88 25.46
C TYR A 212 19.08 12.46 24.90
N PRO A 213 20.04 12.25 23.97
CA PRO A 213 20.25 10.95 23.30
C PRO A 213 20.59 9.81 24.27
N GLU A 214 21.25 10.10 25.39
CA GLU A 214 21.59 9.14 26.45
C GLU A 214 20.35 8.57 27.16
N CYS A 215 19.23 9.29 27.14
CA CYS A 215 17.96 8.84 27.70
C CYS A 215 17.22 7.87 26.77
N LYS A 216 17.57 7.79 25.48
CA LYS A 216 16.79 7.05 24.47
C LYS A 216 16.75 5.55 24.74
N SER A 217 17.90 4.90 24.98
CA SER A 217 17.93 3.45 25.23
C SER A 217 17.20 3.07 26.51
N ILE A 218 17.35 3.89 27.56
CA ILE A 218 16.65 3.72 28.85
C ILE A 218 15.14 3.83 28.65
N LEU A 219 14.69 4.87 27.95
CA LEU A 219 13.26 5.12 27.71
C LEU A 219 12.60 3.97 26.94
N MET A 220 13.22 3.51 25.86
CA MET A 220 12.67 2.42 25.02
C MET A 220 12.63 1.06 25.74
N GLU A 221 13.46 0.87 26.78
CA GLU A 221 13.50 -0.35 27.60
C GLU A 221 12.44 -0.42 28.70
N ILE A 222 11.67 0.64 28.92
CA ILE A 222 10.63 0.67 29.95
C ILE A 222 9.45 -0.20 29.53
N GLU A 223 9.18 -1.26 30.30
CA GLU A 223 7.93 -2.01 30.26
C GLU A 223 6.81 -1.18 30.90
N ILE A 224 5.65 -1.12 30.24
CA ILE A 224 4.47 -0.40 30.70
C ILE A 224 3.44 -1.40 31.22
N GLU A 225 2.98 -1.20 32.45
CA GLU A 225 1.99 -2.07 33.09
C GLU A 225 0.66 -2.10 32.30
N GLY A 226 0.11 -3.30 32.10
CA GLY A 226 -1.09 -3.53 31.27
C GLY A 226 -0.86 -3.53 29.75
N PHE A 227 0.36 -3.20 29.31
CA PHE A 227 0.75 -3.03 27.91
C PHE A 227 2.06 -3.81 27.61
N TYR A 228 2.80 -3.38 26.59
CA TYR A 228 4.09 -3.89 26.17
C TYR A 228 5.23 -2.94 26.62
N SER A 229 6.20 -2.63 25.75
CA SER A 229 7.25 -1.66 26.02
C SER A 229 6.88 -0.24 25.58
N PHE A 230 7.60 0.75 26.10
CA PHE A 230 7.57 2.12 25.60
C PHE A 230 8.06 2.21 24.14
N GLU A 231 8.97 1.33 23.71
CA GLU A 231 9.35 1.17 22.30
C GLU A 231 8.14 0.84 21.40
N ALA A 232 7.24 -0.04 21.85
CA ALA A 232 6.01 -0.34 21.11
C ALA A 232 5.10 0.89 20.99
N PHE A 233 4.90 1.64 22.09
CA PHE A 233 4.11 2.87 22.09
C PHE A 233 4.72 3.97 21.18
N PHE A 234 6.04 4.10 21.18
CA PHE A 234 6.76 5.00 20.28
C PHE A 234 6.60 4.61 18.80
N GLU A 235 6.69 3.31 18.48
CA GLU A 235 6.52 2.81 17.11
C GLU A 235 5.09 2.97 16.59
N ILE A 236 4.07 2.81 17.46
CA ILE A 236 2.66 3.09 17.15
C ILE A 236 2.47 4.59 16.85
N SER A 237 2.86 5.46 17.79
CA SER A 237 2.73 6.92 17.62
C SER A 237 3.48 7.44 16.38
N CYS A 238 4.58 6.78 15.99
CA CYS A 238 5.28 7.04 14.74
C CYS A 238 4.44 6.76 13.49
N GLN A 239 3.58 5.74 13.48
CA GLN A 239 2.68 5.48 12.34
C GLN A 239 1.62 6.57 12.19
N TYR A 240 1.03 7.01 13.31
CA TYR A 240 0.11 8.17 13.33
C TYR A 240 0.79 9.44 12.80
N TYR A 241 1.98 9.77 13.30
CA TYR A 241 2.77 10.89 12.78
C TYR A 241 3.00 10.76 11.27
N ARG A 242 3.47 9.60 10.79
CA ARG A 242 3.69 9.33 9.35
C ARG A 242 2.43 9.47 8.52
N ALA A 243 1.26 9.09 9.04
CA ALA A 243 -0.01 9.27 8.35
C ALA A 243 -0.24 10.76 8.04
N THR A 244 -0.05 11.66 9.00
CA THR A 244 -0.21 13.12 8.78
C THR A 244 0.75 13.70 7.72
N GLN A 245 1.92 13.07 7.51
CA GLN A 245 2.91 13.52 6.54
C GLN A 245 2.57 13.18 5.08
N VAL A 246 1.57 12.31 4.83
CA VAL A 246 1.22 11.86 3.47
C VAL A 246 0.82 13.04 2.58
N THR A 247 0.07 14.02 3.10
CA THR A 247 -0.24 15.25 2.34
C THR A 247 1.03 15.93 1.81
N VAL A 248 2.07 16.07 2.64
CA VAL A 248 3.35 16.69 2.25
C VAL A 248 4.09 15.82 1.22
N LEU A 249 4.12 14.50 1.42
CA LEU A 249 4.77 13.56 0.50
C LEU A 249 4.14 13.55 -0.90
N LEU A 250 2.81 13.66 -1.00
CA LEU A 250 2.09 13.63 -2.26
C LEU A 250 1.96 15.03 -2.90
N ASN A 251 2.19 16.11 -2.17
CA ASN A 251 2.16 17.48 -2.69
C ASN A 251 3.40 17.80 -3.55
N GLY A 252 3.24 18.72 -4.50
CA GLY A 252 4.26 19.19 -5.43
C GLY A 252 3.83 19.10 -6.90
N SER A 253 3.95 20.22 -7.63
CA SER A 253 3.70 20.30 -9.08
C SER A 253 4.97 20.76 -9.82
N PRO A 254 5.38 20.09 -10.91
CA PRO A 254 4.73 18.94 -11.56
C PRO A 254 4.99 17.59 -10.88
N LEU A 255 5.92 17.52 -9.92
CA LEU A 255 6.38 16.26 -9.31
C LEU A 255 6.36 16.38 -7.78
N SER A 256 5.83 15.36 -7.11
CA SER A 256 5.70 15.34 -5.65
C SER A 256 7.03 15.12 -4.94
N PHE A 257 7.09 15.46 -3.64
CA PHE A 257 8.25 15.20 -2.80
C PHE A 257 8.63 13.70 -2.82
N LEU A 258 7.65 12.81 -2.67
CA LEU A 258 7.85 11.35 -2.74
C LEU A 258 8.50 10.91 -4.05
N TYR A 259 8.04 11.42 -5.21
CA TYR A 259 8.65 11.08 -6.50
C TYR A 259 10.10 11.54 -6.57
N ASN A 260 10.40 12.76 -6.12
CA ASN A 260 11.74 13.33 -6.21
C ASN A 260 12.74 12.58 -5.33
N SER A 261 12.37 12.21 -4.10
CA SER A 261 13.23 11.44 -3.18
C SER A 261 13.51 10.02 -3.72
N LEU A 262 12.48 9.32 -4.19
CA LEU A 262 12.66 7.99 -4.77
C LEU A 262 13.45 8.05 -6.09
N LEU A 263 13.26 9.08 -6.93
CA LEU A 263 14.03 9.28 -8.15
C LEU A 263 15.50 9.59 -7.87
N ALA A 264 15.82 10.28 -6.76
CA ALA A 264 17.20 10.47 -6.33
C ALA A 264 17.87 9.11 -6.06
N CYS A 265 17.19 8.21 -5.32
CA CYS A 265 17.67 6.84 -5.09
C CYS A 265 17.82 6.04 -6.40
N VAL A 266 16.89 6.17 -7.37
CA VAL A 266 17.00 5.53 -8.71
C VAL A 266 18.20 6.06 -9.51
N LYS A 267 18.67 7.29 -9.25
CA LYS A 267 19.84 7.90 -9.89
C LYS A 267 21.15 7.65 -9.16
N ASP A 268 21.11 7.24 -7.89
CA ASP A 268 22.29 6.99 -7.07
C ASP A 268 23.14 5.86 -7.66
N THR A 269 24.41 6.15 -7.91
CA THR A 269 25.38 5.20 -8.48
C THR A 269 25.98 4.26 -7.45
N THR A 270 25.84 4.55 -6.15
CA THR A 270 26.27 3.67 -5.05
C THR A 270 25.34 2.46 -4.91
N ILE A 271 24.05 2.63 -5.20
CA ILE A 271 23.07 1.54 -5.18
C ILE A 271 23.24 0.69 -6.45
N VAL A 272 23.54 -0.60 -6.28
CA VAL A 272 23.78 -1.53 -7.39
C VAL A 272 22.46 -1.94 -8.05
N ILE A 273 22.08 -1.21 -9.10
CA ILE A 273 20.87 -1.47 -9.91
C ILE A 273 21.24 -1.54 -11.39
N SER A 274 20.80 -2.61 -12.07
CA SER A 274 20.96 -2.79 -13.51
C SER A 274 20.22 -1.70 -14.31
N THR A 275 20.67 -1.44 -15.54
CA THR A 275 20.04 -0.43 -16.43
C THR A 275 18.55 -0.69 -16.65
N SER A 276 18.17 -1.96 -16.85
CA SER A 276 16.76 -2.36 -16.97
C SER A 276 16.01 -2.21 -15.64
N GLY A 277 16.66 -2.47 -14.50
CA GLY A 277 16.08 -2.23 -13.17
C GLY A 277 15.80 -0.75 -12.90
N ARG A 278 16.71 0.15 -13.26
CA ARG A 278 16.51 1.60 -13.14
C ARG A 278 15.37 2.09 -14.05
N GLN A 279 15.25 1.54 -15.26
CA GLN A 279 14.12 1.82 -16.16
C GLN A 279 12.79 1.32 -15.57
N ALA A 280 12.75 0.10 -15.01
CA ALA A 280 11.55 -0.46 -14.39
C ALA A 280 11.10 0.34 -13.15
N LEU A 281 12.06 0.74 -12.30
CA LEU A 281 11.81 1.61 -11.14
C LEU A 281 11.30 2.98 -11.58
N LYS A 282 11.95 3.64 -12.54
CA LYS A 282 11.45 4.93 -13.06
C LYS A 282 10.03 4.80 -13.61
N ALA A 283 9.76 3.76 -14.40
CA ALA A 283 8.42 3.52 -14.94
C ALA A 283 7.37 3.26 -13.84
N PHE A 284 7.76 2.70 -12.68
CA PHE A 284 6.89 2.59 -11.50
C PHE A 284 6.65 3.95 -10.84
N LEU A 285 7.69 4.76 -10.63
CA LEU A 285 7.56 6.12 -10.09
C LEU A 285 6.68 7.00 -10.99
N ASP A 286 6.84 6.91 -12.31
CA ASP A 286 6.02 7.64 -13.28
C ASP A 286 4.52 7.28 -13.17
N ARG A 287 4.19 6.01 -12.84
CA ARG A 287 2.80 5.57 -12.60
C ARG A 287 2.28 6.04 -11.23
N MET A 288 3.13 6.11 -10.21
CA MET A 288 2.76 6.76 -8.94
C MET A 288 2.43 8.24 -9.15
N THR A 289 3.25 8.99 -9.91
CA THR A 289 2.99 10.39 -10.24
C THR A 289 1.65 10.57 -10.94
N PHE A 290 1.31 9.71 -11.90
CA PHE A 290 0.00 9.74 -12.55
C PHE A 290 -1.14 9.61 -11.53
N VAL A 291 -1.09 8.63 -10.62
CA VAL A 291 -2.09 8.44 -9.56
C VAL A 291 -2.16 9.65 -8.61
N ILE A 292 -1.03 10.24 -8.24
CA ILE A 292 -0.97 11.44 -7.39
C ILE A 292 -1.66 12.63 -8.07
N GLN A 293 -1.48 12.79 -9.37
CA GLN A 293 -2.06 13.86 -10.18
C GLN A 293 -3.55 13.65 -10.52
N MET A 294 -4.14 12.48 -10.27
CA MET A 294 -5.56 12.25 -10.53
C MET A 294 -6.44 13.19 -9.69
N GLU A 295 -7.28 13.98 -10.34
CA GLU A 295 -8.30 14.80 -9.69
C GLU A 295 -9.51 13.94 -9.27
N GLY A 296 -10.34 14.46 -8.36
CA GLY A 296 -11.56 13.77 -7.92
C GLY A 296 -11.33 12.50 -7.07
N LEU A 297 -10.11 12.25 -6.59
CA LEU A 297 -9.79 11.17 -5.65
C LEU A 297 -9.33 11.72 -4.31
N SER A 298 -9.79 11.11 -3.21
CA SER A 298 -9.29 11.38 -1.86
C SER A 298 -7.85 10.88 -1.69
N ILE A 299 -7.14 11.36 -0.66
CA ILE A 299 -5.77 10.92 -0.37
C ILE A 299 -5.74 9.42 -0.09
N GLN A 300 -6.70 8.89 0.67
CA GLN A 300 -6.81 7.45 0.92
C GLN A 300 -6.99 6.64 -0.38
N GLN A 301 -7.79 7.13 -1.33
CA GLN A 301 -8.00 6.47 -2.62
C GLN A 301 -6.72 6.48 -3.47
N LYS A 302 -5.98 7.60 -3.50
CA LYS A 302 -4.67 7.69 -4.17
C LYS A 302 -3.67 6.71 -3.57
N MET A 303 -3.59 6.62 -2.24
CA MET A 303 -2.75 5.66 -1.53
C MET A 303 -3.09 4.21 -1.90
N LYS A 304 -4.39 3.85 -1.92
CA LYS A 304 -4.87 2.52 -2.36
C LYS A 304 -4.44 2.16 -3.79
N LEU A 305 -4.47 3.14 -4.70
CA LEU A 305 -4.01 2.96 -6.09
C LEU A 305 -2.48 2.86 -6.20
N ILE A 306 -1.71 3.66 -5.44
CA ILE A 306 -0.25 3.53 -5.35
C ILE A 306 0.14 2.12 -4.87
N MET A 307 -0.57 1.58 -3.87
CA MET A 307 -0.34 0.22 -3.36
C MET A 307 -0.69 -0.88 -4.37
N LYS A 308 -1.72 -0.66 -5.21
CA LYS A 308 -2.02 -1.54 -6.35
C LYS A 308 -0.88 -1.53 -7.38
N GLU A 309 -0.32 -0.37 -7.69
CA GLU A 309 0.83 -0.25 -8.59
C GLU A 309 2.10 -0.90 -8.02
N TYR A 310 2.33 -0.77 -6.71
CA TYR A 310 3.44 -1.44 -6.01
C TYR A 310 3.29 -2.97 -6.03
N HIS A 311 2.08 -3.49 -5.83
CA HIS A 311 1.78 -4.92 -5.93
C HIS A 311 2.07 -5.47 -7.34
N ILE A 312 1.62 -4.75 -8.38
CA ILE A 312 1.89 -5.09 -9.79
C ILE A 312 3.40 -5.04 -10.08
N PHE A 313 4.11 -4.03 -9.56
CA PHE A 313 5.55 -3.91 -9.68
C PHE A 313 6.27 -5.11 -9.03
N CYS A 314 5.93 -5.48 -7.79
CA CYS A 314 6.52 -6.61 -7.09
C CYS A 314 6.28 -7.96 -7.79
N LYS A 315 5.09 -8.18 -8.37
CA LYS A 315 4.81 -9.38 -9.17
C LYS A 315 5.64 -9.46 -10.45
N THR A 316 5.96 -8.31 -11.05
CA THR A 316 6.69 -8.25 -12.34
C THR A 316 8.21 -8.19 -12.15
N TYR A 317 8.67 -7.53 -11.09
CA TYR A 317 10.07 -7.18 -10.83
C TYR A 317 10.46 -7.50 -9.38
N GLY A 318 10.09 -8.68 -8.86
CA GLY A 318 10.30 -9.06 -7.45
C GLY A 318 11.76 -8.93 -6.97
N PHE A 319 12.74 -9.09 -7.87
CA PHE A 319 14.17 -8.87 -7.58
C PHE A 319 14.52 -7.41 -7.22
N LEU A 320 13.66 -6.43 -7.51
CA LEU A 320 13.81 -5.03 -7.13
C LEU A 320 13.05 -4.68 -5.84
N LYS A 321 12.23 -5.59 -5.27
CA LYS A 321 11.40 -5.31 -4.09
C LYS A 321 12.23 -4.78 -2.92
N GLN A 322 13.26 -5.53 -2.52
CA GLN A 322 14.12 -5.17 -1.38
C GLN A 322 14.92 -3.87 -1.63
N ILE A 323 15.33 -3.61 -2.88
CA ILE A 323 16.02 -2.37 -3.26
C ILE A 323 15.07 -1.17 -3.10
N LEU A 324 13.85 -1.29 -3.65
CA LEU A 324 12.83 -0.24 -3.57
C LEU A 324 12.41 0.04 -2.12
N LEU A 325 12.19 -0.99 -1.30
CA LEU A 325 11.82 -0.85 0.11
C LEU A 325 12.83 -0.02 0.91
N ASN A 326 14.12 -0.15 0.60
CA ASN A 326 15.21 0.58 1.26
C ASN A 326 15.48 1.99 0.67
N PHE A 327 14.70 2.48 -0.30
CA PHE A 327 14.87 3.84 -0.81
C PHE A 327 14.42 4.89 0.23
N GLN A 328 15.30 5.82 0.56
CA GLN A 328 15.01 6.89 1.51
C GLN A 328 14.00 7.90 0.94
N ILE A 329 13.05 8.33 1.77
CA ILE A 329 12.10 9.41 1.47
C ILE A 329 12.60 10.71 2.13
N SER A 330 12.80 10.69 3.44
CA SER A 330 13.47 11.76 4.21
C SER A 330 14.01 11.20 5.54
N ALA A 331 14.79 11.97 6.30
CA ALA A 331 15.29 11.51 7.60
C ALA A 331 14.17 11.39 8.66
N GLU A 332 13.15 12.24 8.54
CA GLU A 332 12.01 12.38 9.45
C GLU A 332 10.94 11.32 9.15
N PHE A 333 10.67 11.04 7.87
CA PHE A 333 9.68 10.05 7.47
C PHE A 333 10.24 8.61 7.50
N GLY A 334 11.45 8.41 6.99
CA GLY A 334 12.07 7.10 6.78
C GLY A 334 12.18 6.71 5.30
N CYS A 335 12.00 5.42 5.00
CA CYS A 335 12.16 4.81 3.68
C CYS A 335 10.82 4.40 3.04
N PHE A 336 10.86 3.84 1.84
CA PHE A 336 9.65 3.40 1.13
C PHE A 336 8.93 2.23 1.81
N GLU A 337 9.64 1.41 2.58
CA GLU A 337 9.00 0.43 3.46
C GLU A 337 8.16 1.11 4.54
N ASP A 338 8.64 2.18 5.17
CA ASP A 338 7.89 2.94 6.17
C ASP A 338 6.60 3.54 5.59
N PHE A 339 6.63 3.94 4.31
CA PHE A 339 5.46 4.42 3.58
C PHE A 339 4.41 3.33 3.34
N ILE A 340 4.84 2.09 3.08
CA ILE A 340 3.95 0.93 2.98
C ILE A 340 3.42 0.54 4.36
N ASN A 341 4.29 0.50 5.37
CA ASN A 341 3.95 0.11 6.74
C ASN A 341 2.93 1.05 7.36
N MET A 342 3.07 2.37 7.19
CA MET A 342 2.04 3.34 7.60
C MET A 342 0.72 3.11 6.86
N PHE A 343 0.74 2.85 5.54
CA PHE A 343 -0.49 2.53 4.81
C PHE A 343 -1.19 1.27 5.34
N LEU A 344 -0.41 0.22 5.64
CA LEU A 344 -0.92 -1.04 6.19
C LEU A 344 -1.46 -0.85 7.62
N PHE A 345 -0.80 0.00 8.43
CA PHE A 345 -1.28 0.41 9.75
C PHE A 345 -2.66 1.08 9.66
N CYS A 346 -2.78 2.15 8.86
CA CYS A 346 -4.04 2.89 8.70
C CYS A 346 -5.17 2.05 8.09
N GLU A 347 -4.89 1.11 7.17
CA GLU A 347 -5.91 0.17 6.66
C GLU A 347 -6.33 -0.90 7.68
N SER A 348 -5.41 -1.37 8.53
CA SER A 348 -5.71 -2.37 9.56
C SER A 348 -6.52 -1.77 10.71
N GLN A 349 -6.07 -0.63 11.21
CA GLN A 349 -6.62 0.01 12.41
C GLN A 349 -7.71 1.05 12.08
N ASN A 350 -7.98 1.28 10.79
CA ASN A 350 -8.95 2.26 10.29
C ASN A 350 -8.68 3.71 10.78
N CYS A 351 -7.43 4.01 11.17
CA CYS A 351 -6.97 5.30 11.69
C CYS A 351 -6.45 6.24 10.57
N TRP A 352 -7.24 6.38 9.51
CA TRP A 352 -6.96 7.39 8.50
C TRP A 352 -7.41 8.78 9.00
N PRO A 353 -6.60 9.84 8.85
CA PRO A 353 -7.05 11.21 9.11
C PRO A 353 -8.34 11.52 8.34
N GLU A 354 -9.31 12.16 8.99
CA GLU A 354 -10.66 12.35 8.43
C GLU A 354 -10.61 13.08 7.08
N GLU A 355 -9.73 14.08 6.95
CA GLU A 355 -9.53 14.86 5.74
C GLU A 355 -8.99 14.04 4.56
N TYR A 356 -8.46 12.82 4.79
CA TYR A 356 -8.00 11.92 3.72
C TYR A 356 -9.12 11.05 3.16
N LEU A 357 -10.27 11.00 3.83
CA LEU A 357 -11.48 10.29 3.39
C LEU A 357 -12.33 11.17 2.46
N ILE A 358 -12.24 12.50 2.62
CA ILE A 358 -12.99 13.48 1.83
C ILE A 358 -12.49 13.50 0.38
N VAL A 359 -13.42 13.43 -0.57
CA VAL A 359 -13.12 13.63 -1.99
C VAL A 359 -12.98 15.14 -2.25
N PRO A 360 -11.93 15.61 -2.96
CA PRO A 360 -11.78 17.02 -3.31
C PRO A 360 -12.99 17.52 -4.07
N SER A 361 -13.80 18.37 -3.43
CA SER A 361 -15.01 18.91 -4.03
C SER A 361 -14.63 19.95 -5.09
N THR A 362 -15.07 19.75 -6.33
CA THR A 362 -14.85 20.70 -7.44
C THR A 362 -15.77 21.92 -7.30
N VAL A 363 -15.54 22.72 -6.26
CA VAL A 363 -16.14 24.05 -6.12
C VAL A 363 -15.23 25.03 -6.87
N ALA A 364 -15.75 25.60 -7.95
CA ALA A 364 -15.07 26.69 -8.64
C ALA A 364 -14.81 27.86 -7.66
N PRO A 365 -13.73 28.64 -7.81
CA PRO A 365 -13.43 29.71 -6.87
C PRO A 365 -14.55 30.75 -6.88
N SER A 366 -15.35 30.79 -5.82
CA SER A 366 -16.38 31.80 -5.60
C SER A 366 -15.70 33.11 -5.19
N THR A 367 -15.33 33.90 -6.19
CA THR A 367 -14.74 35.22 -5.98
C THR A 367 -15.71 36.19 -5.31
N THR A 368 -15.26 36.75 -4.20
CA THR A 368 -15.65 38.05 -3.61
C THR A 368 -16.99 38.15 -2.86
N GLU A 369 -16.90 38.75 -1.67
CA GLU A 369 -18.01 39.39 -0.97
C GLU A 369 -18.56 40.57 -1.80
N SER A 370 -19.88 40.76 -1.83
CA SER A 370 -20.46 42.10 -1.95
C SER A 370 -21.84 42.19 -1.33
N ILE A 371 -21.95 43.15 -0.42
CA ILE A 371 -23.07 43.62 0.39
C ILE A 371 -24.38 43.85 -0.40
N THR A 372 -25.50 43.65 0.31
CA THR A 372 -26.90 44.08 0.08
C THR A 372 -27.15 45.24 -0.90
N THR A 373 -28.20 45.15 -1.73
CA THR A 373 -29.46 45.95 -1.61
C THR A 373 -30.51 45.59 -2.69
N THR A 374 -31.78 45.77 -2.33
CA THR A 374 -33.08 45.60 -3.02
C THR A 374 -33.23 46.32 -4.38
N GLU A 375 -33.87 45.70 -5.38
CA GLU A 375 -35.22 46.06 -5.89
C GLU A 375 -35.66 45.20 -7.10
N ALA A 376 -36.97 45.16 -7.35
CA ALA A 376 -37.62 44.36 -8.39
C ALA A 376 -37.86 45.18 -9.67
N ILE A 377 -38.08 44.51 -10.81
CA ILE A 377 -39.08 44.87 -11.84
C ILE A 377 -39.27 43.72 -12.85
N THR A 378 -40.51 43.61 -13.32
CA THR A 378 -41.04 42.59 -14.23
C THR A 378 -40.79 42.93 -15.71
N THR A 379 -41.00 41.94 -16.60
CA THR A 379 -41.66 42.05 -17.94
C THR A 379 -40.83 41.53 -19.13
N THR A 380 -41.23 40.34 -19.60
CA THR A 380 -41.55 39.96 -20.99
C THR A 380 -40.79 40.59 -22.17
N GLU A 381 -40.18 39.74 -23.01
CA GLU A 381 -40.54 39.70 -24.44
C GLU A 381 -40.20 38.34 -25.09
N ALA A 382 -40.98 37.96 -26.10
CA ALA A 382 -40.85 36.70 -26.83
C ALA A 382 -40.95 36.97 -28.34
N VAL A 383 -40.06 36.40 -29.14
CA VAL A 383 -40.16 36.44 -30.61
C VAL A 383 -39.79 35.08 -31.21
N THR A 384 -40.77 34.52 -31.93
CA THR A 384 -40.77 33.50 -33.00
C THR A 384 -39.59 33.64 -34.01
N THR A 385 -39.19 32.74 -34.91
CA THR A 385 -39.84 31.79 -35.87
C THR A 385 -38.68 30.95 -36.50
N THR A 386 -38.77 29.83 -37.24
CA THR A 386 -39.86 29.07 -37.90
C THR A 386 -39.47 27.57 -37.96
N GLU A 387 -40.41 26.72 -38.33
CA GLU A 387 -40.25 25.29 -38.67
C GLU A 387 -39.54 25.03 -40.01
N VAL A 388 -38.99 23.81 -40.19
CA VAL A 388 -39.35 22.95 -41.35
C VAL A 388 -39.40 21.48 -40.87
N ILE A 389 -40.55 20.82 -41.07
CA ILE A 389 -40.70 19.37 -40.93
C ILE A 389 -40.53 18.74 -42.31
N THR A 390 -39.78 17.63 -42.42
CA THR A 390 -39.94 16.71 -43.54
C THR A 390 -39.69 15.27 -43.10
N THR A 391 -40.76 14.49 -43.01
CA THR A 391 -40.72 13.06 -42.68
C THR A 391 -40.43 12.26 -43.94
N VAL A 392 -39.45 11.34 -43.89
CA VAL A 392 -39.22 10.36 -44.96
C VAL A 392 -39.13 8.95 -44.36
N VAL A 393 -39.81 8.00 -44.99
CA VAL A 393 -39.96 6.60 -44.54
C VAL A 393 -38.63 5.83 -44.68
N PRO A 394 -38.32 4.83 -43.83
CA PRO A 394 -36.99 4.21 -43.83
C PRO A 394 -36.79 3.31 -45.04
N THR A 395 -35.91 3.71 -45.95
CA THR A 395 -35.39 2.83 -47.00
C THR A 395 -34.17 2.11 -46.48
N THR A 396 -34.25 0.78 -46.30
CA THR A 396 -33.16 -0.07 -45.82
C THR A 396 -31.91 0.08 -46.70
N THR A 397 -30.92 0.80 -46.18
CA THR A 397 -29.60 0.96 -46.78
C THR A 397 -28.59 0.61 -45.71
N TYR A 398 -27.84 -0.48 -45.90
CA TYR A 398 -26.77 -0.86 -44.98
C TYR A 398 -25.62 0.13 -45.13
N GLU A 399 -25.59 1.17 -44.30
CA GLU A 399 -24.38 1.97 -44.10
C GLU A 399 -23.32 1.14 -43.34
N PRO A 400 -22.03 1.33 -43.63
CA PRO A 400 -20.96 0.69 -42.88
C PRO A 400 -20.92 1.24 -41.45
N TYR A 401 -20.91 0.37 -40.44
CA TYR A 401 -20.88 0.74 -39.02
C TYR A 401 -19.76 1.77 -38.74
N SER A 402 -20.15 2.99 -38.39
CA SER A 402 -19.26 4.14 -38.28
C SER A 402 -18.90 4.47 -36.81
N GLY A 403 -18.09 3.62 -36.18
CA GLY A 403 -17.40 3.92 -34.91
C GLY A 403 -18.30 4.22 -33.70
N GLY A 404 -19.60 3.92 -33.77
CA GLY A 404 -20.57 4.30 -32.74
C GLY A 404 -20.37 3.52 -31.44
N CYS A 405 -20.28 4.24 -30.32
CA CYS A 405 -20.00 3.72 -28.98
C CYS A 405 -21.05 2.71 -28.49
N SER A 406 -22.31 2.89 -28.89
CA SER A 406 -23.42 1.94 -28.69
C SER A 406 -23.18 0.55 -29.31
N HIS A 407 -22.27 0.44 -30.28
CA HIS A 407 -21.91 -0.80 -30.97
C HIS A 407 -20.46 -1.25 -30.72
N ALA A 408 -19.72 -0.56 -29.84
CA ALA A 408 -18.34 -0.91 -29.51
C ALA A 408 -18.26 -2.32 -28.90
N ALA A 409 -19.11 -2.62 -27.92
CA ALA A 409 -19.15 -3.91 -27.22
C ALA A 409 -19.30 -5.13 -28.15
N SER A 410 -20.21 -5.07 -29.14
CA SER A 410 -20.50 -6.18 -30.05
C SER A 410 -19.42 -6.44 -31.09
N ASN A 411 -18.50 -5.50 -31.30
CA ASN A 411 -17.42 -5.61 -32.28
C ASN A 411 -16.05 -5.77 -31.60
N VAL A 412 -15.72 -4.90 -30.65
CA VAL A 412 -14.38 -4.76 -30.05
C VAL A 412 -14.05 -5.89 -29.07
N LEU A 413 -15.06 -6.49 -28.42
CA LEU A 413 -14.87 -7.62 -27.50
C LEU A 413 -14.84 -8.98 -28.22
N THR A 414 -14.90 -9.01 -29.55
CA THR A 414 -14.86 -10.27 -30.31
C THR A 414 -13.47 -10.91 -30.27
N VAL A 415 -13.47 -12.24 -30.21
CA VAL A 415 -12.28 -13.09 -30.15
C VAL A 415 -12.34 -14.07 -31.33
N ASP A 416 -11.22 -14.26 -32.02
CA ASP A 416 -11.13 -15.18 -33.16
C ASP A 416 -11.04 -16.66 -32.74
N ALA A 417 -11.08 -17.56 -33.71
CA ALA A 417 -10.96 -19.00 -33.48
C ALA A 417 -9.58 -19.43 -32.93
N SER A 418 -8.59 -18.53 -32.91
CA SER A 418 -7.26 -18.75 -32.32
C SER A 418 -7.12 -18.18 -30.90
N GLY A 419 -8.18 -17.58 -30.34
CA GLY A 419 -8.19 -17.01 -29.00
C GLY A 419 -7.62 -15.59 -28.90
N PHE A 420 -7.54 -14.82 -29.99
CA PHE A 420 -7.06 -13.44 -29.98
C PHE A 420 -8.18 -12.41 -30.22
N SER A 421 -8.11 -11.28 -29.53
CA SER A 421 -9.07 -10.18 -29.70
C SER A 421 -9.01 -9.55 -31.10
N VAL A 422 -10.12 -8.99 -31.57
CA VAL A 422 -10.14 -8.23 -32.84
C VAL A 422 -9.15 -7.08 -32.86
N ILE A 423 -8.81 -6.47 -31.72
CA ILE A 423 -7.77 -5.44 -31.63
C ILE A 423 -6.40 -6.06 -31.94
N TYR A 424 -6.07 -7.22 -31.37
CA TYR A 424 -4.83 -7.92 -31.66
C TYR A 424 -4.73 -8.29 -33.15
N THR A 425 -5.74 -8.96 -33.71
CA THR A 425 -5.73 -9.42 -35.10
C THR A 425 -5.68 -8.26 -36.09
N SER A 426 -6.48 -7.22 -35.87
CA SER A 426 -6.44 -5.98 -36.66
C SER A 426 -5.09 -5.27 -36.57
N SER A 427 -4.45 -5.30 -35.40
CA SER A 427 -3.12 -4.71 -35.22
C SER A 427 -2.06 -5.49 -36.00
N THR A 428 -2.10 -6.83 -36.03
CA THR A 428 -1.05 -7.61 -36.71
C THR A 428 -1.02 -7.39 -38.22
N THR A 429 -2.14 -7.01 -38.85
CA THR A 429 -2.25 -6.72 -40.29
C THR A 429 -1.90 -5.28 -40.68
N GLN A 430 -1.89 -4.33 -39.74
CA GLN A 430 -1.76 -2.88 -39.99
C GLN A 430 -0.43 -2.27 -39.51
N MET A 431 0.56 -3.09 -39.13
CA MET A 431 1.87 -2.66 -38.62
C MET A 431 2.93 -2.29 -39.68
N THR A 432 2.51 -1.84 -40.87
CA THR A 432 3.44 -1.36 -41.90
C THR A 432 4.16 -0.10 -41.40
N GLY A 433 5.49 -0.03 -41.55
CA GLY A 433 6.30 1.07 -40.99
C GLY A 433 6.58 1.02 -39.49
N TRP A 434 6.17 -0.03 -38.78
CA TRP A 434 6.57 -0.27 -37.39
C TRP A 434 7.88 -1.08 -37.31
N THR A 435 8.77 -0.70 -36.39
CA THR A 435 9.98 -1.47 -36.04
C THR A 435 9.61 -2.78 -35.34
N ILE A 436 10.54 -3.75 -35.34
CA ILE A 436 10.34 -5.06 -34.70
C ILE A 436 10.03 -4.91 -33.19
N SER A 437 10.71 -3.99 -32.51
CA SER A 437 10.47 -3.70 -31.09
C SER A 437 9.07 -3.15 -30.84
N GLU A 438 8.63 -2.14 -31.61
CA GLU A 438 7.27 -1.58 -31.48
C GLU A 438 6.19 -2.64 -31.75
N LYS A 439 6.38 -3.48 -32.77
CA LYS A 439 5.48 -4.59 -33.13
C LYS A 439 5.31 -5.56 -31.96
N ASN A 440 6.42 -6.05 -31.39
CA ASN A 440 6.39 -7.06 -30.33
C ASN A 440 5.78 -6.49 -29.04
N VAL A 441 6.12 -5.25 -28.68
CA VAL A 441 5.58 -4.59 -27.47
C VAL A 441 4.07 -4.36 -27.58
N TRP A 442 3.55 -3.89 -28.71
CA TRP A 442 2.11 -3.70 -28.88
C TRP A 442 1.36 -5.03 -29.01
N LYS A 443 1.90 -6.03 -29.74
CA LYS A 443 1.29 -7.37 -29.80
C LYS A 443 1.12 -7.98 -28.41
N ASN A 444 2.18 -7.99 -27.61
CA ASN A 444 2.15 -8.50 -26.24
C ASN A 444 1.18 -7.70 -25.35
N PHE A 445 1.01 -6.40 -25.62
CA PHE A 445 0.00 -5.58 -24.95
C PHE A 445 -1.43 -5.97 -25.33
N CYS A 446 -1.73 -6.15 -26.62
CA CYS A 446 -3.07 -6.53 -27.09
C CYS A 446 -3.51 -7.94 -26.65
N VAL A 447 -2.57 -8.87 -26.43
CA VAL A 447 -2.89 -10.21 -25.85
C VAL A 447 -3.54 -10.07 -24.47
N LYS A 448 -3.13 -9.07 -23.68
CA LYS A 448 -3.70 -8.81 -22.35
C LYS A 448 -5.18 -8.47 -22.39
N PHE A 449 -5.69 -7.87 -23.47
CA PHE A 449 -7.12 -7.61 -23.58
C PHE A 449 -7.92 -8.90 -23.57
N THR A 450 -7.45 -9.96 -24.24
CA THR A 450 -8.17 -11.23 -24.22
C THR A 450 -8.05 -11.93 -22.86
N VAL A 451 -6.81 -12.07 -22.36
CA VAL A 451 -6.53 -12.87 -21.15
C VAL A 451 -6.99 -12.18 -19.86
N GLU A 452 -6.79 -10.86 -19.74
CA GLU A 452 -6.97 -10.12 -18.50
C GLU A 452 -8.24 -9.24 -18.46
N VAL A 453 -9.05 -9.19 -19.54
CA VAL A 453 -10.26 -8.33 -19.59
C VAL A 453 -11.45 -9.01 -20.26
N ILE A 454 -11.30 -9.52 -21.49
CA ILE A 454 -12.41 -10.11 -22.26
C ILE A 454 -12.84 -11.45 -21.64
N ASN A 455 -11.91 -12.28 -21.20
CA ASN A 455 -12.21 -13.58 -20.59
C ASN A 455 -12.48 -13.50 -19.08
N ASP A 456 -12.06 -12.43 -18.39
CA ASP A 456 -12.27 -12.24 -16.96
C ASP A 456 -13.65 -11.65 -16.66
N ASN A 457 -14.65 -12.53 -16.62
CA ASN A 457 -16.03 -12.19 -16.24
C ASN A 457 -16.20 -11.90 -14.73
N THR A 458 -15.16 -12.11 -13.91
CA THR A 458 -15.22 -11.89 -12.45
C THR A 458 -14.81 -10.46 -12.11
N ALA A 459 -13.72 -9.95 -12.70
CA ALA A 459 -13.30 -8.57 -12.54
C ALA A 459 -14.08 -7.61 -13.48
N PHE A 460 -14.50 -8.07 -14.66
CA PHE A 460 -15.18 -7.26 -15.66
C PHE A 460 -16.53 -7.91 -16.07
N PRO A 461 -17.56 -7.88 -15.22
CA PRO A 461 -18.78 -8.66 -15.43
C PRO A 461 -19.69 -8.17 -16.56
N THR A 462 -19.51 -6.94 -17.06
CA THR A 462 -20.34 -6.37 -18.13
C THR A 462 -19.51 -5.89 -19.31
N ALA A 463 -20.11 -5.88 -20.51
CA ALA A 463 -19.45 -5.44 -21.72
C ALA A 463 -19.02 -3.97 -21.68
N ALA A 464 -19.81 -3.10 -21.02
CA ALA A 464 -19.43 -1.70 -20.82
C ALA A 464 -18.13 -1.57 -20.00
N VAL A 465 -18.04 -2.28 -18.87
CA VAL A 465 -16.86 -2.25 -17.98
C VAL A 465 -15.61 -2.81 -18.69
N LYS A 466 -15.77 -3.85 -19.54
CA LYS A 466 -14.69 -4.36 -20.39
C LYS A 466 -14.20 -3.33 -21.42
N ILE A 467 -15.11 -2.61 -22.07
CA ILE A 467 -14.77 -1.56 -23.04
C ILE A 467 -14.05 -0.39 -22.34
N THR A 468 -14.56 0.09 -21.21
CA THR A 468 -13.91 1.16 -20.42
C THR A 468 -12.49 0.77 -19.99
N GLU A 469 -12.27 -0.47 -19.55
CA GLU A 469 -10.94 -0.96 -19.17
C GLU A 469 -10.00 -1.05 -20.39
N ILE A 470 -10.48 -1.53 -21.54
CA ILE A 470 -9.68 -1.58 -22.77
C ILE A 470 -9.30 -0.16 -23.23
N ILE A 471 -10.24 0.79 -23.21
CA ILE A 471 -10.00 2.21 -23.51
C ILE A 471 -8.95 2.80 -22.58
N SER A 472 -9.12 2.61 -21.27
CA SER A 472 -8.20 3.07 -20.23
C SER A 472 -6.78 2.55 -20.47
N ARG A 473 -6.63 1.24 -20.72
CA ARG A 473 -5.34 0.61 -21.03
C ARG A 473 -4.72 1.15 -22.32
N ILE A 474 -5.49 1.32 -23.39
CA ILE A 474 -4.98 1.87 -24.66
C ILE A 474 -4.52 3.31 -24.47
N ASN A 475 -5.31 4.14 -23.79
CA ASN A 475 -4.95 5.53 -23.47
C ASN A 475 -3.64 5.58 -22.66
N ALA A 476 -3.51 4.75 -21.61
CA ALA A 476 -2.26 4.62 -20.86
C ALA A 476 -1.06 4.18 -21.73
N TYR A 477 -1.27 3.23 -22.66
CA TYR A 477 -0.21 2.77 -23.57
C TYR A 477 0.27 3.88 -24.52
N VAL A 478 -0.66 4.64 -25.13
CA VAL A 478 -0.26 5.70 -26.08
C VAL A 478 0.28 6.95 -25.39
N VAL A 479 -0.04 7.17 -24.12
CA VAL A 479 0.61 8.18 -23.28
C VAL A 479 2.05 7.75 -22.97
N TYR A 480 2.25 6.51 -22.50
CA TYR A 480 3.59 5.96 -22.21
C TYR A 480 4.47 5.87 -23.46
N TYR A 481 3.89 5.52 -24.61
CA TYR A 481 4.57 5.49 -25.91
C TYR A 481 4.05 6.59 -26.84
N ALA A 482 4.20 7.87 -26.45
CA ALA A 482 3.71 9.03 -27.20
C ALA A 482 4.09 9.02 -28.70
N THR A 483 5.30 8.61 -29.06
CA THR A 483 5.76 8.47 -30.45
C THR A 483 5.03 7.41 -31.28
N ARG A 484 4.28 6.51 -30.61
CA ARG A 484 3.43 5.49 -31.21
C ARG A 484 1.97 5.88 -31.23
N LYS A 485 1.54 6.99 -30.59
CA LYS A 485 0.13 7.41 -30.47
C LYS A 485 -0.58 7.41 -31.83
N THR A 486 -0.06 8.18 -32.80
CA THR A 486 -0.63 8.26 -34.16
C THR A 486 -0.68 6.89 -34.84
N LYS A 487 0.37 6.06 -34.68
CA LYS A 487 0.43 4.71 -35.25
C LYS A 487 -0.65 3.79 -34.65
N VAL A 488 -0.83 3.80 -33.33
CA VAL A 488 -1.85 3.01 -32.61
C VAL A 488 -3.25 3.48 -32.96
N TYR A 489 -3.50 4.78 -32.88
CA TYR A 489 -4.80 5.40 -33.14
C TYR A 489 -5.29 5.18 -34.58
N SER A 490 -4.37 5.10 -35.55
CA SER A 490 -4.69 4.78 -36.95
C SER A 490 -5.20 3.35 -37.21
N ILE A 491 -4.99 2.40 -36.30
CA ILE A 491 -5.39 0.99 -36.49
C ILE A 491 -6.91 0.90 -36.56
N LYS A 492 -7.44 0.32 -37.63
CA LYS A 492 -8.86 0.01 -37.81
C LYS A 492 -9.21 -1.31 -37.16
N ILE A 493 -10.19 -1.32 -36.27
CA ILE A 493 -10.69 -2.49 -35.55
C ILE A 493 -11.78 -3.16 -36.41
N GLY A 494 -11.39 -4.17 -37.19
CA GLY A 494 -12.29 -4.87 -38.10
C GLY A 494 -13.08 -3.92 -39.01
N ILE A 495 -14.40 -4.09 -39.06
CA ILE A 495 -15.34 -3.24 -39.82
C ILE A 495 -15.98 -2.12 -38.99
N TRP A 496 -15.60 -1.95 -37.71
CA TRP A 496 -16.33 -1.10 -36.76
C TRP A 496 -15.83 0.35 -36.69
N GLY A 497 -14.52 0.59 -36.74
CA GLY A 497 -13.95 1.92 -36.49
C GLY A 497 -12.44 1.88 -36.29
N SER A 498 -11.83 2.97 -35.80
CA SER A 498 -10.43 2.99 -35.36
C SER A 498 -10.27 2.88 -33.85
N ILE A 499 -9.05 2.60 -33.40
CA ILE A 499 -8.67 2.71 -31.98
C ILE A 499 -8.88 4.14 -31.46
N GLU A 500 -8.64 5.17 -32.27
CA GLU A 500 -8.95 6.56 -31.91
C GLU A 500 -10.44 6.77 -31.59
N GLN A 501 -11.33 6.22 -32.42
CA GLN A 501 -12.78 6.30 -32.22
C GLN A 501 -13.21 5.50 -30.98
N LEU A 502 -12.60 4.33 -30.73
CA LEU A 502 -12.82 3.58 -29.48
C LEU A 502 -12.41 4.39 -28.25
N CYS A 503 -11.28 5.09 -28.29
CA CYS A 503 -10.77 5.87 -27.18
C CYS A 503 -11.58 7.13 -26.84
N GLY A 504 -12.58 7.50 -27.66
CA GLY A 504 -13.46 8.66 -27.45
C GLY A 504 -14.90 8.32 -27.07
N CYS A 505 -15.17 7.10 -26.57
CA CYS A 505 -16.50 6.54 -26.37
C CYS A 505 -17.01 6.47 -24.92
#